data_AF-A0A7S2QF27-F1
#
_entry.id   AF-A0A7S2QF27-F1
#
_cell.length_a   1.000
_cell.length_b   1.000
_cell.length_c   1.000
_cell.angle_alpha   90.00
_cell.angle_beta   90.00
_cell.angle_gamma   90.00
#
_symmetry.space_group_name_H-M   'P 1'
#
loop_
_entity.id
_entity.type
_entity.pdbx_description
1 polymer ?
#
loop_
_entity_poly.entity_id
_entity_poly.type
_entity_poly.pdbx_seq_one_letter_code
_entity_poly.pdbx_strand_id
1 'polypeptide(L)'
;LARGFLRLDALPLPASLTWDGMPVIGVLFEIEVAQTLPGESVCLVGNRQELGSWRARSGGPTRLRTNAIIYPRWTCLDFVWLNVPDGHHVLEYKYVRDRGPDERGGQPRVEWEDNIPNRFVSISAEPGSRWLVTDASWGSAAPPRVRRLTEEEARTRWGIFLPDWAPPPRCAKGMVPRVFSMSPRKMLSTEEIPYPIEEEFGALSPRKPGCLMVRERKSANSVGPVPLGVRSAGRREPLRDAD
;
A
#
# COMPACT_ATOMS: atom_id res chain seq x y z
N LEU A 1 -14.30 38.30 -16.07
CA LEU A 1 -14.40 37.44 -14.88
C LEU A 1 -13.09 36.67 -14.72
N ALA A 2 -12.10 37.32 -14.11
CA ALA A 2 -10.78 36.75 -13.89
C ALA A 2 -10.81 35.90 -12.61
N ARG A 3 -10.65 34.57 -12.74
CA ARG A 3 -10.46 33.68 -11.60
C ARG A 3 -9.02 33.81 -11.13
N GLY A 4 -8.83 34.44 -9.98
CA GLY A 4 -7.56 34.50 -9.27
C GLY A 4 -7.09 33.08 -8.94
N PHE A 5 -6.04 32.65 -9.65
CA PHE A 5 -5.23 31.50 -9.28
C PHE A 5 -4.51 31.87 -7.97
N LEU A 6 -5.03 31.39 -6.84
CA LEU A 6 -4.25 31.39 -5.61
C LEU A 6 -3.08 30.44 -5.81
N ARG A 7 -1.94 31.03 -6.18
CA ARG A 7 -0.62 30.41 -6.14
C ARG A 7 -0.41 30.00 -4.67
N LEU A 8 -0.68 28.74 -4.34
CA LEU A 8 -0.08 28.14 -3.16
C LEU A 8 1.41 28.04 -3.50
N ASP A 9 2.14 29.10 -3.23
CA ASP A 9 3.58 29.02 -3.10
C ASP A 9 3.83 27.92 -2.07
N ALA A 10 4.42 26.83 -2.57
CA ALA A 10 4.90 25.73 -1.75
C ALA A 10 5.76 26.36 -0.66
N LEU A 11 5.24 26.39 0.57
CA LEU A 11 6.06 26.80 1.71
C LEU A 11 7.32 25.94 1.64
N PRO A 12 8.51 26.54 1.54
CA PRO A 12 9.74 25.78 1.52
C PRO A 12 9.70 24.89 2.75
N LEU A 13 9.75 23.58 2.53
CA LEU A 13 9.91 22.65 3.65
C LEU A 13 11.17 23.12 4.39
N PRO A 14 11.12 23.26 5.73
CA PRO A 14 12.28 23.71 6.48
C PRO A 14 13.47 22.81 6.12
N ALA A 15 14.64 23.40 5.92
CA ALA A 15 15.86 22.73 5.45
C ALA A 15 16.32 21.55 6.35
N SER A 16 15.63 21.33 7.48
CA SER A 16 15.79 20.20 8.39
C SER A 16 14.42 19.65 8.80
N LEU A 17 13.73 18.94 7.89
CA LEU A 17 12.63 18.06 8.29
C LEU A 17 13.20 16.91 9.13
N THR A 18 13.26 17.16 10.43
CA THR A 18 13.58 16.14 11.43
C THR A 18 12.34 15.86 12.24
N TRP A 19 12.03 14.57 12.42
CA TRP A 19 11.00 14.12 13.34
C TRP A 19 11.72 13.60 14.58
N ASP A 20 11.54 14.24 15.72
CA ASP A 20 12.27 13.92 16.96
C ASP A 20 13.80 13.93 16.78
N GLY A 21 14.32 14.78 15.88
CA GLY A 21 15.75 14.85 15.55
C GLY A 21 16.25 13.81 14.55
N MET A 22 15.40 12.93 14.03
CA MET A 22 15.76 11.94 13.00
C MET A 22 15.40 12.41 11.59
N PRO A 23 16.23 12.13 10.57
CA PRO A 23 15.97 12.55 9.20
C PRO A 23 14.70 11.90 8.65
N VAL A 24 13.89 12.73 8.00
CA VAL A 24 12.71 12.27 7.29
C VAL A 24 13.04 12.17 5.80
N ILE A 25 12.89 10.98 5.23
CA ILE A 25 13.06 10.73 3.80
C ILE A 25 11.75 10.29 3.16
N GLY A 26 11.51 10.71 1.91
CA GLY A 26 10.33 10.32 1.15
C GLY A 26 10.66 9.25 0.12
N VAL A 27 9.90 8.15 0.09
CA VAL A 27 10.08 7.09 -0.91
C VAL A 27 8.82 6.92 -1.74
N LEU A 28 8.96 6.92 -3.06
CA LEU A 28 7.89 6.67 -4.02
C LEU A 28 8.16 5.35 -4.73
N PHE A 29 7.18 4.46 -4.74
CA PHE A 29 7.28 3.16 -5.40
C PHE A 29 6.49 3.13 -6.70
N GLU A 30 7.11 2.55 -7.72
CA GLU A 30 6.56 2.37 -9.07
C GLU A 30 6.85 0.94 -9.54
N ILE A 31 5.87 0.29 -10.17
CA ILE A 31 6.05 -0.97 -10.88
C ILE A 31 5.62 -0.78 -12.34
N GLU A 32 6.51 -1.08 -13.28
CA GLU A 32 6.28 -0.77 -14.69
C GLU A 32 5.19 -1.63 -15.33
N VAL A 33 5.11 -2.91 -14.94
CA VAL A 33 4.14 -3.84 -15.49
C VAL A 33 3.49 -4.67 -14.38
N ALA A 34 2.24 -4.31 -14.03
CA ALA A 34 1.37 -5.16 -13.23
C ALA A 34 -0.01 -5.24 -13.89
N GLN A 35 -0.30 -6.38 -14.51
CA GLN A 35 -1.61 -6.62 -15.11
C GLN A 35 -2.64 -6.95 -14.03
N THR A 36 -3.83 -6.39 -14.15
CA THR A 36 -4.93 -6.59 -13.20
C THR A 36 -6.25 -6.74 -13.95
N LEU A 37 -7.24 -7.34 -13.30
CA LEU A 37 -8.63 -7.35 -13.76
C LEU A 37 -9.36 -6.07 -13.33
N PRO A 38 -10.49 -5.73 -13.98
CA PRO A 38 -11.33 -4.62 -13.53
C PRO A 38 -11.77 -4.80 -12.07
N GLY A 39 -11.63 -3.73 -11.28
CA GLY A 39 -11.95 -3.73 -9.84
C GLY A 39 -10.80 -4.12 -8.93
N GLU A 40 -9.74 -4.72 -9.45
CA GLU A 40 -8.53 -5.03 -8.68
C GLU A 40 -7.66 -3.77 -8.50
N SER A 41 -6.77 -3.82 -7.51
CA SER A 41 -5.73 -2.82 -7.36
C SER A 41 -4.43 -3.39 -6.83
N VAL A 42 -3.33 -2.70 -7.12
CA VAL A 42 -2.01 -3.04 -6.61
C VAL A 42 -1.72 -2.24 -5.34
N CYS A 43 -1.26 -2.94 -4.32
CA CYS A 43 -0.83 -2.41 -3.04
C CYS A 43 0.64 -2.80 -2.79
N LEU A 44 1.29 -2.05 -1.91
CA LEU A 44 2.64 -2.31 -1.43
C LEU A 44 2.59 -2.58 0.07
N VAL A 45 3.31 -3.61 0.51
CA VAL A 45 3.49 -3.95 1.93
C VAL A 45 4.94 -4.30 2.20
N GLY A 46 5.42 -4.06 3.42
CA GLY A 46 6.83 -4.30 3.76
C GLY A 46 7.11 -4.39 5.25
N ASN A 47 8.39 -4.54 5.59
CA ASN A 47 8.86 -4.74 6.97
C ASN A 47 8.62 -3.54 7.89
N ARG A 48 8.66 -2.33 7.33
CA ARG A 48 8.45 -1.07 8.04
C ARG A 48 6.97 -0.86 8.41
N GLN A 49 6.73 -0.13 9.50
CA GLN A 49 5.37 0.22 9.93
C GLN A 49 4.68 1.12 8.89
N GLU A 50 5.44 2.02 8.29
CA GLU A 50 5.02 2.91 7.22
C GLU A 50 4.62 2.14 5.95
N LEU A 51 5.15 0.91 5.79
CA LEU A 51 4.79 -0.07 4.76
C LEU A 51 3.82 -1.15 5.28
N GLY A 52 3.24 -0.98 6.46
CA GLY A 52 2.19 -1.85 7.00
C GLY A 52 2.66 -3.12 7.72
N SER A 53 3.95 -3.29 7.98
CA SER A 53 4.49 -4.43 8.75
C SER A 53 3.99 -5.80 8.26
N TRP A 54 4.07 -6.01 6.94
CA TRP A 54 3.59 -7.22 6.25
C TRP A 54 2.09 -7.54 6.41
N ARG A 55 1.27 -6.56 6.80
CA ARG A 55 -0.18 -6.72 6.93
C ARG A 55 -0.91 -6.25 5.69
N ALA A 56 -1.22 -7.17 4.78
CA ALA A 56 -2.10 -6.94 3.65
C ALA A 56 -3.57 -6.86 4.11
N ARG A 57 -4.02 -5.68 4.54
CA ARG A 57 -5.44 -5.39 4.76
C ARG A 57 -6.01 -4.74 3.50
N SER A 58 -7.29 -4.96 3.19
CA SER A 58 -7.95 -4.11 2.19
C SER A 58 -7.94 -2.67 2.65
N GLY A 59 -7.51 -1.79 1.74
CA GLY A 59 -7.18 -0.41 2.08
C GLY A 59 -5.85 -0.26 2.83
N GLY A 60 -4.92 -1.21 2.65
CA GLY A 60 -3.57 -1.18 3.21
C GLY A 60 -2.84 0.15 2.96
N PRO A 61 -1.75 0.43 3.70
CA PRO A 61 -1.23 1.78 3.88
C PRO A 61 -0.77 2.45 2.58
N THR A 62 -0.32 1.66 1.60
CA THR A 62 0.25 2.20 0.36
C THR A 62 -0.40 1.55 -0.87
N ARG A 63 -1.54 2.13 -1.29
CA ARG A 63 -2.23 1.74 -2.52
C ARG A 63 -1.62 2.45 -3.72
N LEU A 64 -1.24 1.70 -4.74
CA LEU A 64 -0.76 2.28 -6.00
C LEU A 64 -1.94 2.68 -6.88
N ARG A 65 -1.70 3.64 -7.76
CA ARG A 65 -2.65 4.12 -8.75
C ARG A 65 -2.15 3.89 -10.16
N THR A 66 -3.11 3.78 -11.05
CA THR A 66 -2.92 3.74 -12.49
C THR A 66 -4.06 4.51 -13.15
N ASN A 67 -3.94 4.75 -14.45
CA ASN A 67 -5.00 5.29 -15.30
C ASN A 67 -4.91 4.67 -16.70
N ALA A 68 -5.88 4.97 -17.56
CA ALA A 68 -5.92 4.40 -18.91
C ALA A 68 -4.70 4.75 -19.79
N ILE A 69 -4.01 5.86 -19.50
CA ILE A 69 -2.86 6.34 -20.29
C ILE A 69 -1.59 5.58 -19.91
N ILE A 70 -1.41 5.26 -18.62
CA ILE A 70 -0.16 4.68 -18.12
C ILE A 70 -0.23 3.18 -17.85
N TYR A 71 -1.43 2.60 -17.78
CA TYR A 71 -1.58 1.16 -17.57
C TYR A 71 -0.79 0.37 -18.64
N PRO A 72 0.03 -0.64 -18.26
CA PRO A 72 0.02 -1.42 -17.02
C PRO A 72 0.95 -0.94 -15.90
N ARG A 73 1.42 0.31 -15.95
CA ARG A 73 2.25 0.90 -14.89
C ARG A 73 1.40 1.34 -13.70
N TRP A 74 1.94 1.11 -12.50
CA TRP A 74 1.33 1.53 -11.24
C TRP A 74 2.34 2.31 -10.41
N THR A 75 1.89 3.35 -9.71
CA THR A 75 2.77 4.17 -8.87
C THR A 75 2.05 4.68 -7.61
N CYS A 76 2.81 4.99 -6.57
CA CYS A 76 2.27 5.63 -5.37
C CYS A 76 1.92 7.11 -5.66
N LEU A 77 0.74 7.57 -5.20
CA LEU A 77 0.43 8.99 -5.27
C LEU A 77 1.17 9.81 -4.22
N ASP A 78 1.35 9.26 -3.03
CA ASP A 78 1.99 9.94 -1.92
C ASP A 78 3.33 9.29 -1.59
N PHE A 79 4.27 10.10 -1.11
CA PHE A 79 5.51 9.58 -0.56
C PHE A 79 5.23 8.77 0.70
N VAL A 80 5.89 7.62 0.81
CA VAL A 80 6.06 6.93 2.08
C VAL A 80 7.16 7.68 2.82
N TRP A 81 6.77 8.49 3.80
CA TRP A 81 7.70 9.22 4.66
C TRP A 81 8.24 8.29 5.74
N LEU A 82 9.55 8.06 5.73
CA LEU A 82 10.24 7.18 6.66
C LEU A 82 10.97 8.02 7.70
N ASN A 83 10.78 7.65 8.97
CA ASN A 83 11.60 8.17 10.06
C ASN A 83 12.70 7.15 10.39
N VAL A 84 13.93 7.46 9.99
CA VAL A 84 15.07 6.56 10.08
C VAL A 84 16.29 7.32 10.60
N PRO A 85 17.26 6.70 11.29
CA PRO A 85 18.49 7.38 11.66
C PRO A 85 19.36 7.67 10.42
N ASP A 86 20.45 8.44 10.57
CA ASP A 86 21.37 8.68 9.45
C ASP A 86 22.01 7.37 8.93
N GLY A 87 22.34 7.33 7.64
CA GLY A 87 23.02 6.20 7.00
C GLY A 87 22.19 5.45 5.96
N HIS A 88 22.55 4.21 5.68
CA HIS A 88 21.85 3.36 4.70
C HIS A 88 20.77 2.51 5.35
N HIS A 89 19.58 2.50 4.77
CA HIS A 89 18.43 1.73 5.25
C HIS A 89 17.99 0.74 4.20
N VAL A 90 17.82 -0.51 4.63
CA VAL A 90 17.27 -1.57 3.80
C VAL A 90 15.78 -1.66 4.06
N LEU A 91 14.98 -1.44 3.01
CA LEU A 91 13.56 -1.72 3.03
C LEU A 91 13.31 -3.08 2.39
N GLU A 92 12.44 -3.85 3.02
CA GLU A 92 11.92 -5.09 2.48
C GLU A 92 10.44 -4.92 2.15
N TYR A 93 10.03 -5.34 0.96
CA TYR A 93 8.65 -5.18 0.53
C TYR A 93 8.22 -6.24 -0.48
N LYS A 94 6.91 -6.34 -0.69
CA LYS A 94 6.26 -7.08 -1.77
C LYS A 94 5.06 -6.32 -2.28
N TYR A 95 4.72 -6.58 -3.54
CA TYR A 95 3.45 -6.14 -4.09
C TYR A 95 2.35 -7.15 -3.75
N VAL A 96 1.14 -6.62 -3.57
CA VAL A 96 -0.07 -7.38 -3.29
C VAL A 96 -1.17 -6.90 -4.24
N ARG A 97 -1.88 -7.82 -4.89
CA ARG A 97 -3.12 -7.50 -5.60
C ARG A 97 -4.28 -7.63 -4.64
N ASP A 98 -4.98 -6.53 -4.40
CA ASP A 98 -6.29 -6.53 -3.77
C ASP A 98 -7.32 -6.80 -4.85
N ARG A 99 -7.96 -7.98 -4.81
CA ARG A 99 -8.99 -8.38 -5.78
C ARG A 99 -10.37 -7.74 -5.51
N GLY A 100 -10.43 -6.81 -4.56
CA GLY A 100 -11.66 -6.14 -4.17
C GLY A 100 -12.49 -6.95 -3.17
N PRO A 101 -13.63 -6.39 -2.75
CA PRO A 101 -14.55 -7.09 -1.87
C PRO A 101 -15.11 -8.33 -2.58
N ASP A 102 -15.22 -9.44 -1.85
CA ASP A 102 -15.98 -10.59 -2.33
C ASP A 102 -17.45 -10.17 -2.49
N GLU A 103 -18.10 -10.51 -3.61
CA GLU A 103 -19.52 -10.21 -3.88
C GLU A 103 -20.45 -10.72 -2.75
N ARG A 104 -19.97 -11.69 -1.96
CA ARG A 104 -20.70 -12.26 -0.82
C ARG A 104 -20.44 -11.55 0.52
N GLY A 105 -19.77 -10.39 0.53
CA GLY A 105 -19.40 -9.67 1.75
C GLY A 105 -18.31 -10.37 2.57
N GLY A 106 -17.51 -11.21 1.91
CA GLY A 106 -16.40 -11.94 2.52
C GLY A 106 -15.16 -11.07 2.79
N GLN A 107 -14.17 -11.68 3.47
CA GLN A 107 -12.84 -11.09 3.62
C GLN A 107 -12.24 -10.78 2.24
N PRO A 108 -11.47 -9.68 2.12
CA PRO A 108 -10.84 -9.34 0.87
C PRO A 108 -9.85 -10.39 0.43
N ARG A 109 -9.84 -10.65 -0.88
CA ARG A 109 -8.95 -11.64 -1.49
C ARG A 109 -7.67 -10.92 -1.91
N VAL A 110 -6.65 -11.08 -1.09
CA VAL A 110 -5.30 -10.59 -1.37
C VAL A 110 -4.49 -11.68 -2.06
N GLU A 111 -3.82 -11.33 -3.15
CA GLU A 111 -2.86 -12.19 -3.83
C GLU A 111 -1.46 -11.59 -3.68
N TRP A 112 -0.58 -12.34 -3.06
CA TRP A 112 0.81 -11.94 -2.87
C TRP A 112 1.66 -12.32 -4.08
N GLU A 113 2.75 -11.57 -4.25
CA GLU A 113 3.81 -11.90 -5.20
C GLU A 113 4.65 -13.09 -4.69
N ASP A 114 4.06 -14.28 -4.59
CA ASP A 114 4.66 -15.43 -3.91
C ASP A 114 5.69 -16.20 -4.75
N ASN A 115 5.73 -15.96 -6.06
CA ASN A 115 6.66 -16.61 -6.97
C ASN A 115 8.09 -16.04 -6.94
N ILE A 116 8.34 -15.02 -6.13
CA ILE A 116 9.68 -14.44 -5.92
C ILE A 116 9.96 -14.20 -4.43
N PRO A 117 11.25 -14.09 -4.02
CA PRO A 117 11.60 -13.62 -2.69
C PRO A 117 11.13 -12.18 -2.44
N ASN A 118 11.20 -11.74 -1.18
CA ASN A 118 10.98 -10.32 -0.84
C ASN A 118 11.90 -9.43 -1.69
N ARG A 119 11.40 -8.26 -2.07
CA ARG A 119 12.21 -7.23 -2.73
C ARG A 119 12.97 -6.45 -1.68
N PHE A 120 14.21 -6.09 -2.01
CA PHE A 120 15.11 -5.35 -1.12
C PHE A 120 15.59 -4.08 -1.81
N VAL A 121 15.59 -2.98 -1.08
CA VAL A 121 16.15 -1.72 -1.56
C VAL A 121 16.94 -1.01 -0.47
N SER A 122 18.15 -0.55 -0.81
CA SER A 122 18.98 0.26 0.08
C SER A 122 18.90 1.73 -0.32
N ILE A 123 18.53 2.60 0.63
CA ILE A 123 18.39 4.05 0.43
C ILE A 123 19.23 4.81 1.44
N SER A 124 19.82 5.93 1.01
CA SER A 124 20.56 6.83 1.90
C SER A 124 19.59 7.77 2.62
N ALA A 125 19.66 7.80 3.95
CA ALA A 125 18.85 8.65 4.82
C ALA A 125 19.39 10.08 4.91
N GLU A 126 19.53 10.74 3.76
CA GLU A 126 19.82 12.18 3.75
C GLU A 126 18.55 12.96 4.11
N PRO A 127 18.56 13.86 5.12
CA PRO A 127 17.40 14.63 5.51
C PRO A 127 16.72 15.34 4.33
N GLY A 128 15.40 15.16 4.17
CA GLY A 128 14.62 15.77 3.10
C GLY A 128 14.85 15.18 1.70
N SER A 129 15.66 14.12 1.58
CA SER A 129 15.83 13.41 0.31
C SER A 129 14.54 12.69 -0.10
N ARG A 130 14.35 12.60 -1.42
CA ARG A 130 13.23 11.89 -2.04
C ARG A 130 13.78 10.86 -3.01
N TRP A 131 13.26 9.65 -2.92
CA TRP A 131 13.72 8.50 -3.68
C TRP A 131 12.58 7.93 -4.51
N LEU A 132 12.89 7.52 -5.73
CA LEU A 132 12.03 6.72 -6.59
C LEU A 132 12.59 5.31 -6.67
N VAL A 133 11.75 4.34 -6.34
CA VAL A 133 12.02 2.91 -6.48
C VAL A 133 11.16 2.39 -7.63
N THR A 134 11.80 1.89 -8.68
CA THR A 134 11.12 1.37 -9.89
C THR A 134 11.40 -0.12 -10.06
N ASP A 135 10.36 -0.93 -9.97
CA ASP A 135 10.37 -2.36 -10.23
C ASP A 135 9.92 -2.67 -11.66
N ALA A 136 10.49 -3.72 -12.26
CA ALA A 136 10.24 -4.07 -13.66
C ALA A 136 8.81 -4.62 -13.89
N SER A 137 8.45 -5.72 -13.22
CA SER A 137 7.14 -6.32 -13.41
C SER A 137 6.74 -7.21 -12.24
N TRP A 138 5.43 -7.45 -12.13
CA TRP A 138 4.87 -8.38 -11.16
C TRP A 138 5.43 -9.79 -11.39
N GLY A 139 5.92 -10.40 -10.32
CA GLY A 139 6.57 -11.71 -10.31
C GLY A 139 7.98 -11.73 -10.88
N SER A 140 8.60 -10.57 -11.15
CA SER A 140 9.98 -10.51 -11.64
C SER A 140 10.98 -10.33 -10.52
N ALA A 141 11.98 -11.21 -10.46
CA ALA A 141 13.11 -11.13 -9.53
C ALA A 141 14.18 -10.10 -9.94
N ALA A 142 13.94 -9.30 -11.00
CA ALA A 142 14.85 -8.23 -11.39
C ALA A 142 15.03 -7.23 -10.23
N PRO A 143 16.26 -6.77 -9.96
CA PRO A 143 16.52 -5.85 -8.86
C PRO A 143 15.82 -4.50 -9.10
N PRO A 144 15.32 -3.85 -8.03
CA PRO A 144 14.69 -2.54 -8.16
C PRO A 144 15.71 -1.48 -8.58
N ARG A 145 15.28 -0.56 -9.44
CA ARG A 145 16.07 0.62 -9.81
C ARG A 145 15.76 1.74 -8.84
N VAL A 146 16.81 2.30 -8.23
CA VAL A 146 16.69 3.36 -7.24
C VAL A 146 17.32 4.62 -7.80
N ARG A 147 16.61 5.74 -7.70
CA ARG A 147 17.20 7.04 -8.02
C ARG A 147 16.65 8.14 -7.13
N ARG A 148 17.45 9.18 -6.95
CA ARG A 148 16.98 10.41 -6.32
C ARG A 148 15.94 11.07 -7.21
N LEU A 149 14.91 11.64 -6.59
CA LEU A 149 13.82 12.33 -7.24
C LEU A 149 13.91 13.81 -6.91
N THR A 150 13.92 14.67 -7.94
CA THR A 150 13.86 16.12 -7.71
C THR A 150 12.43 16.53 -7.34
N GLU A 151 12.27 17.72 -6.76
CA GLU A 151 10.94 18.24 -6.45
C GLU A 151 10.08 18.46 -7.70
N GLU A 152 10.70 18.94 -8.79
CA GLU A 152 10.04 19.15 -10.07
C GLU A 152 9.54 17.82 -10.67
N GLU A 153 10.37 16.78 -10.65
CA GLU A 153 9.97 15.46 -11.13
C GLU A 153 8.83 14.86 -10.29
N ALA A 154 8.86 15.05 -8.97
CA ALA A 154 7.78 14.62 -8.09
C ALA A 154 6.46 15.33 -8.43
N ARG A 155 6.52 16.64 -8.65
CA ARG A 155 5.36 17.46 -9.01
C ARG A 155 4.79 17.09 -10.37
N THR A 156 5.65 16.90 -11.38
CA THR A 156 5.24 16.48 -12.72
C THR A 156 4.56 15.12 -12.69
N ARG A 157 5.09 14.17 -11.90
CA ARG A 157 4.45 12.86 -11.71
C ARG A 157 3.06 13.00 -11.13
N TRP A 158 2.87 13.80 -10.09
CA TRP A 158 1.54 14.03 -9.52
C TRP A 158 0.54 14.62 -10.51
N GLY A 159 0.99 15.53 -11.38
CA GLY A 159 0.16 16.09 -12.45
C GLY A 159 -0.37 15.05 -13.45
N ILE A 160 0.31 13.91 -13.62
CA ILE A 160 -0.16 12.84 -14.51
C ILE A 160 -1.37 12.09 -13.93
N PHE A 161 -1.47 12.01 -12.59
CA PHE A 161 -2.51 11.24 -11.91
C PHE A 161 -3.69 12.06 -11.43
N LEU A 162 -3.44 13.34 -11.15
CA LEU A 162 -4.48 14.25 -10.73
C LEU A 162 -5.06 14.93 -11.97
N PRO A 163 -6.36 14.79 -12.25
CA PRO A 163 -6.98 15.60 -13.29
C PRO A 163 -6.79 17.09 -12.94
N ASP A 164 -6.73 17.96 -13.94
CA ASP A 164 -6.44 19.41 -13.75
C ASP A 164 -7.38 20.12 -12.74
N TRP A 165 -8.55 19.55 -12.46
CA TRP A 165 -9.50 20.06 -11.48
C TRP A 165 -9.26 19.56 -10.04
N ALA A 166 -8.49 18.48 -9.86
CA ALA A 166 -8.20 17.95 -8.54
C ALA A 166 -7.24 18.92 -7.84
N PRO A 167 -7.56 19.36 -6.60
CA PRO A 167 -6.63 20.17 -5.84
C PRO A 167 -5.32 19.39 -5.67
N PRO A 168 -4.14 20.05 -5.69
CA PRO A 168 -2.88 19.38 -5.42
C PRO A 168 -3.01 18.61 -4.09
N PRO A 169 -2.36 17.44 -3.97
CA PRO A 169 -2.47 16.64 -2.77
C PRO A 169 -2.02 17.55 -1.64
N ARG A 170 -2.94 17.87 -0.74
CA ARG A 170 -2.59 18.71 0.40
C ARG A 170 -1.59 17.87 1.16
N CYS A 171 -0.30 18.27 1.19
CA CYS A 171 0.58 17.90 2.30
C CYS A 171 -0.29 18.11 3.53
N ALA A 172 -0.68 17.03 4.18
CA ALA A 172 -1.80 17.05 5.10
C ALA A 172 -1.47 18.06 6.20
N LYS A 173 -1.99 19.29 6.06
CA LYS A 173 -1.84 20.37 7.03
C LYS A 173 -2.64 19.91 8.23
N GLY A 174 -1.99 19.18 9.13
CA GLY A 174 -2.63 18.53 10.28
C GLY A 174 -2.32 17.04 10.47
N MET A 175 -1.59 16.38 9.56
CA MET A 175 -0.95 15.08 9.82
C MET A 175 0.53 15.28 10.16
N VAL A 176 0.79 16.20 11.09
CA VAL A 176 1.67 15.83 12.18
C VAL A 176 0.90 14.72 12.89
N PRO A 177 1.40 13.47 13.01
CA PRO A 177 0.86 12.50 13.95
C PRO A 177 0.37 13.24 15.18
N ARG A 178 -0.92 13.07 15.52
CA ARG A 178 -1.40 13.45 16.84
C ARG A 178 -0.42 12.77 17.79
N VAL A 179 0.50 13.56 18.34
CA VAL A 179 1.27 13.17 19.49
C VAL A 179 0.20 12.70 20.45
N PHE A 180 0.23 11.41 20.82
CA PHE A 180 -0.39 11.02 22.06
C PHE A 180 0.27 11.90 23.10
N SER A 181 -0.38 13.04 23.39
CA SER A 181 -0.05 13.90 24.50
C SER A 181 -0.33 13.06 25.74
N MET A 182 0.64 12.23 26.11
CA MET A 182 0.75 11.76 27.47
C MET A 182 1.20 12.97 28.27
N SER A 183 0.24 13.85 28.59
CA SER A 183 0.42 14.80 29.67
C SER A 183 0.69 13.98 30.93
N PRO A 184 1.69 14.33 31.75
CA PRO A 184 1.82 13.73 33.06
C PRO A 184 0.56 14.10 33.84
N ARG A 185 -0.31 13.11 34.10
CA ARG A 185 -1.41 13.26 35.04
C ARG A 185 -0.79 13.57 36.41
N LYS A 186 -0.75 14.86 36.76
CA LYS A 186 -0.78 15.26 38.17
C LYS A 186 -2.06 14.69 38.75
N MET A 187 -1.91 13.74 39.67
CA MET A 187 -2.98 13.38 40.59
C MET A 187 -3.34 14.63 41.38
N LEU A 188 -4.52 15.16 41.14
CA LEU A 188 -5.21 16.01 42.09
C LEU A 188 -6.58 15.38 42.37
N SER A 189 -6.85 15.39 43.66
CA SER A 189 -7.93 14.76 44.40
C SER A 189 -9.32 15.24 44.01
N THR A 190 -10.26 14.29 44.09
CA THR A 190 -11.58 14.41 44.71
C THR A 190 -12.41 15.65 44.41
N GLU A 191 -13.44 15.49 43.58
CA GLU A 191 -14.77 15.99 43.89
C GLU A 191 -15.82 15.12 43.18
N GLU A 192 -16.70 14.52 44.00
CA GLU A 192 -17.83 13.69 43.58
C GLU A 192 -18.90 14.58 42.97
N ILE A 193 -19.37 14.24 41.76
CA ILE A 193 -20.59 14.82 41.19
C ILE A 193 -21.62 13.68 41.08
N PRO A 194 -22.78 13.77 41.76
CA PRO A 194 -23.83 12.79 41.65
C PRO A 194 -24.59 12.98 40.33
N TYR A 195 -24.71 11.91 39.55
CA TYR A 195 -25.61 11.88 38.39
C TYR A 195 -27.01 11.45 38.84
N PRO A 196 -28.07 12.19 38.47
CA PRO A 196 -29.43 11.70 38.63
C PRO A 196 -29.75 10.63 37.58
N ILE A 197 -30.47 9.62 38.07
CA ILE A 197 -31.05 8.48 37.36
C ILE A 197 -32.35 8.93 36.66
N GLU A 198 -32.80 8.11 35.71
CA GLU A 198 -34.06 8.15 34.93
C GLU A 198 -33.88 8.81 33.55
N GLU A 199 -34.31 8.25 32.41
CA GLU A 199 -35.55 7.52 32.15
C GLU A 199 -35.41 6.45 31.05
N GLU A 200 -36.39 5.55 31.09
CA GLU A 200 -36.76 4.49 30.16
C GLU A 200 -36.77 4.88 28.67
N PHE A 201 -36.23 4.02 27.81
CA PHE A 201 -36.75 3.85 26.45
C PHE A 201 -36.80 2.38 26.04
N GLY A 202 -38.01 1.83 26.16
CA GLY A 202 -38.74 1.25 25.03
C GLY A 202 -38.10 0.07 24.28
N ALA A 203 -38.51 -1.13 24.67
CA ALA A 203 -38.37 -2.37 23.91
C ALA A 203 -38.88 -2.24 22.47
N LEU A 204 -37.99 -2.48 21.49
CA LEU A 204 -38.36 -2.82 20.12
C LEU A 204 -38.03 -4.29 19.86
N SER A 205 -39.09 -5.04 19.59
CA SER A 205 -39.12 -6.48 19.35
C SER A 205 -38.42 -6.87 18.02
N PRO A 206 -37.67 -7.98 17.97
CA PRO A 206 -36.99 -8.43 16.76
C PRO A 206 -37.99 -9.04 15.75
N ARG A 207 -38.02 -8.49 14.53
CA ARG A 207 -38.72 -9.10 13.40
C ARG A 207 -37.93 -10.31 12.89
N LYS A 208 -38.63 -11.45 12.80
CA LYS A 208 -38.15 -12.76 12.33
C LYS A 208 -37.55 -12.70 10.91
N PRO A 209 -36.41 -13.38 10.64
CA PRO A 209 -35.94 -13.60 9.27
C PRO A 209 -36.76 -14.69 8.58
N GLY A 210 -37.30 -14.35 7.41
CA GLY A 210 -37.96 -15.30 6.51
C GLY A 210 -36.95 -16.29 5.93
N CYS A 211 -37.21 -17.57 6.15
CA CYS A 211 -36.48 -18.70 5.61
C CYS A 211 -36.79 -18.83 4.11
N LEU A 212 -35.85 -18.43 3.25
CA LEU A 212 -35.94 -18.64 1.80
C LEU A 212 -35.19 -19.93 1.44
N MET A 213 -35.95 -21.02 1.40
CA MET A 213 -35.54 -22.32 0.89
C MET A 213 -35.63 -22.32 -0.64
N VAL A 214 -34.52 -22.24 -1.37
CA VAL A 214 -34.50 -22.57 -2.81
C VAL A 214 -33.23 -23.29 -3.25
N ARG A 215 -33.39 -24.62 -3.35
CA ARG A 215 -32.92 -25.57 -4.38
C ARG A 215 -31.42 -25.64 -4.69
N GLU A 216 -30.77 -26.67 -4.12
CA GLU A 216 -29.62 -27.35 -4.71
C GLU A 216 -29.96 -27.88 -6.13
N ARG A 217 -29.16 -27.47 -7.12
CA ARG A 217 -29.01 -28.22 -8.38
C ARG A 217 -27.73 -29.03 -8.30
N LYS A 218 -27.89 -30.35 -8.09
CA LYS A 218 -26.86 -31.35 -8.39
C LYS A 218 -26.57 -31.29 -9.89
N SER A 219 -25.38 -30.84 -10.27
CA SER A 219 -24.83 -31.10 -11.60
C SER A 219 -23.69 -32.08 -11.45
N ALA A 220 -23.95 -33.32 -11.82
CA ALA A 220 -22.92 -34.28 -12.15
C ALA A 220 -22.21 -33.80 -13.42
N ASN A 221 -20.87 -33.83 -13.44
CA ASN A 221 -20.14 -33.90 -14.69
C ASN A 221 -18.84 -34.70 -14.50
N SER A 222 -18.93 -35.93 -15.01
CA SER A 222 -17.94 -36.64 -15.82
C SER A 222 -16.46 -36.44 -15.52
N VAL A 223 -15.91 -37.45 -14.85
CA VAL A 223 -14.50 -37.86 -14.91
C VAL A 223 -14.19 -38.32 -16.34
N GLY A 224 -13.30 -37.60 -17.04
CA GLY A 224 -12.68 -38.06 -18.28
C GLY A 224 -11.36 -38.79 -18.00
N PRO A 225 -10.97 -39.79 -18.81
CA PRO A 225 -9.77 -40.58 -18.59
C PRO A 225 -8.48 -39.82 -18.93
N VAL A 226 -7.47 -40.00 -18.08
CA VAL A 226 -6.09 -39.53 -18.26
C VAL A 226 -5.36 -40.48 -19.23
N PRO A 227 -4.77 -40.00 -20.34
CA PRO A 227 -3.90 -40.83 -21.16
C PRO A 227 -2.50 -40.94 -20.52
N LEU A 228 -2.10 -42.19 -20.29
CA LEU A 228 -0.74 -42.62 -20.01
C LEU A 228 0.11 -42.54 -21.29
N GLY A 229 1.25 -41.87 -21.21
CA GLY A 229 2.30 -41.85 -22.23
C GLY A 229 3.17 -40.62 -22.03
N VAL A 230 4.49 -40.62 -22.09
CA VAL A 230 5.46 -41.54 -22.69
C VAL A 230 6.79 -41.30 -21.97
N ARG A 231 7.47 -42.38 -21.59
CA ARG A 231 8.89 -42.42 -21.21
C ARG A 231 9.74 -41.85 -22.34
N SER A 232 10.84 -41.15 -22.06
CA SER A 232 12.17 -41.43 -22.68
C SER A 232 13.26 -40.44 -22.26
N ALA A 233 14.42 -41.02 -21.94
CA ALA A 233 15.81 -40.58 -22.21
C ALA A 233 16.13 -39.08 -22.11
N GLY A 234 17.04 -38.64 -21.25
CA GLY A 234 18.42 -39.12 -21.17
C GLY A 234 19.33 -38.02 -21.73
N ARG A 235 20.05 -37.32 -20.85
CA ARG A 235 21.17 -36.47 -21.27
C ARG A 235 22.31 -36.60 -20.25
N ARG A 236 23.36 -37.29 -20.70
CA ARG A 236 24.68 -37.35 -20.05
C ARG A 236 25.31 -35.96 -20.12
N GLU A 237 25.75 -35.45 -18.98
CA GLU A 237 26.75 -34.39 -18.92
C GLU A 237 28.15 -35.00 -19.11
N PRO A 238 29.03 -34.41 -19.93
CA PRO A 238 30.42 -34.82 -19.99
C PRO A 238 31.22 -34.18 -18.85
N LEU A 239 31.79 -35.06 -18.03
CA LEU A 239 32.91 -34.79 -17.14
C LEU A 239 34.05 -34.11 -17.93
N ARG A 240 34.48 -32.92 -17.51
CA ARG A 240 35.74 -32.32 -17.95
C ARG A 240 36.71 -32.32 -16.76
N ASP A 241 37.66 -33.23 -16.83
CA ASP A 241 38.94 -33.17 -16.13
C ASP A 241 40.00 -32.52 -17.05
N ALA A 242 41.10 -32.07 -16.43
CA ALA A 242 42.36 -31.51 -16.97
C ALA A 242 42.35 -30.00 -17.26
N ASP A 243 43.30 -29.17 -16.78
CA ASP A 243 44.57 -29.32 -16.04
C ASP A 243 44.80 -28.10 -15.14
#